data_AF-A0A8T6PJP1-F1
#
_entry.id   AF-A0A8T6PJP1-F1
#
_cell.length_a   1.000
_cell.length_b   1.000
_cell.length_c   1.000
_cell.angle_alpha   90.00
_cell.angle_beta   90.00
_cell.angle_gamma   90.00
#
_symmetry.space_group_name_H-M   'P 1'
#
loop_
_entity.id
_entity.type
_entity.pdbx_description
1 polymer ?
#
loop_
_entity_poly.entity_id
_entity_poly.type
_entity_poly.pdbx_seq_one_letter_code
_entity_poly.pdbx_strand_id
1 'polypeptide(L)'
;MYYASRIEAGHLLALKLKILATHLHFSQLSPGLLLFSTATRCIPVAREVAAAFDTDVISLGDNQVDARLRPSVQERTVILIDDGKSSETYLLRIVTELQSLHPARVLLAMPSANGQRHRLLYRVVDDIIYATTQSRLYADEVWYGVSSDHIDLASQSVPSGQ
;
A
#
# COMPACT_ATOMS: atom_id res chain seq x y z
N MET A 1 15.49 6.10 3.21
CA MET A 1 15.71 5.08 2.16
C MET A 1 14.61 5.29 1.14
N TYR A 2 14.96 5.50 -0.13
CA TYR A 2 14.01 5.64 -1.24
C TYR A 2 13.99 4.31 -2.01
N TYR A 3 12.84 3.90 -2.52
CA TYR A 3 12.72 2.75 -3.43
C TYR A 3 12.74 3.23 -4.89
N ALA A 4 13.42 2.50 -5.77
CA ALA A 4 13.62 2.85 -7.17
C ALA A 4 12.37 2.61 -8.04
N SER A 5 11.44 1.77 -7.59
CA SER A 5 10.21 1.46 -8.32
C SER A 5 9.04 1.07 -7.40
N ARG A 6 7.80 1.11 -7.91
CA ARG A 6 6.61 0.62 -7.18
C ARG A 6 6.71 -0.87 -6.81
N ILE A 7 7.39 -1.67 -7.64
CA ILE A 7 7.62 -3.09 -7.38
C ILE A 7 8.54 -3.26 -6.17
N GLU A 8 9.67 -2.54 -6.15
CA GLU A 8 10.58 -2.55 -4.99
C GLU A 8 9.90 -2.05 -3.72
N ALA A 9 9.08 -1.00 -3.83
CA ALA A 9 8.25 -0.50 -2.73
C ALA A 9 7.35 -1.60 -2.15
N GLY A 10 6.68 -2.33 -3.04
CA GLY A 10 5.80 -3.45 -2.70
C GLY A 10 6.55 -4.60 -2.04
N HIS A 11 7.71 -5.00 -2.58
CA HIS A 11 8.57 -6.02 -1.98
C HIS A 11 9.03 -5.65 -0.56
N LEU A 12 9.49 -4.41 -0.35
CA LEU A 12 9.92 -3.94 0.97
C LEU A 12 8.76 -3.90 1.96
N LEU A 13 7.59 -3.43 1.52
CA LEU A 13 6.38 -3.40 2.35
C LEU A 13 5.93 -4.81 2.71
N ALA A 14 5.96 -5.74 1.75
CA ALA A 14 5.63 -7.14 1.96
C ALA A 14 6.57 -7.81 2.97
N LEU A 15 7.88 -7.57 2.87
CA LEU A 15 8.87 -8.09 3.82
C LEU A 15 8.61 -7.55 5.24
N LYS A 16 8.35 -6.24 5.36
CA LYS A 16 8.03 -5.62 6.66
C LYS A 16 6.77 -6.24 7.27
N LEU A 17 5.73 -6.42 6.47
CA LEU A 17 4.48 -7.05 6.90
C LEU A 17 4.70 -8.51 7.32
N LYS A 18 5.52 -9.30 6.61
CA LYS A 18 5.86 -10.68 6.99
C LYS A 18 6.63 -10.78 8.31
N ILE A 19 7.54 -9.84 8.56
CA ILE A 19 8.27 -9.77 9.82
C ILE A 19 7.29 -9.46 10.97
N LEU A 20 6.46 -8.43 10.81
CA LEU A 20 5.40 -8.11 11.77
C LEU A 20 4.46 -9.29 11.96
N ALA A 21 4.16 -10.02 10.89
CA ALA A 21 3.34 -11.20 10.93
C ALA A 21 3.87 -12.28 11.87
N THR A 22 5.16 -12.54 11.73
CA THR A 22 5.87 -13.56 12.51
C THR A 22 5.94 -13.18 13.98
N HIS A 23 6.17 -11.91 14.31
CA HIS A 23 6.29 -11.43 15.70
C HIS A 23 4.96 -11.27 16.42
N LEU A 24 3.87 -11.03 15.69
CA LEU A 24 2.54 -10.81 16.27
C LEU A 24 1.73 -12.11 16.42
N HIS A 25 2.34 -13.30 16.25
CA HIS A 25 1.63 -14.58 16.19
C HIS A 25 0.45 -14.54 15.21
N PHE A 26 0.72 -14.21 13.93
CA PHE A 26 -0.29 -14.12 12.85
C PHE A 26 -1.14 -15.38 12.61
N SER A 27 -0.90 -16.48 13.32
CA SER A 27 -1.93 -17.49 13.59
C SER A 27 -3.28 -16.91 14.04
N GLN A 28 -3.32 -15.66 14.54
CA GLN A 28 -4.54 -14.92 14.87
C GLN A 28 -5.10 -13.99 13.76
N LEU A 29 -4.53 -13.92 12.55
CA LEU A 29 -5.18 -13.26 11.41
C LEU A 29 -6.34 -14.09 10.80
N SER A 30 -6.66 -15.22 11.43
CA SER A 30 -7.82 -16.04 11.14
C SER A 30 -9.10 -15.30 11.55
N PRO A 31 -10.10 -15.22 10.64
CA PRO A 31 -10.33 -16.16 9.56
C PRO A 31 -9.81 -15.74 8.17
N GLY A 32 -8.93 -14.75 8.06
CA GLY A 32 -8.23 -14.46 6.80
C GLY A 32 -7.74 -13.03 6.71
N LEU A 33 -6.62 -12.85 6.00
CA LEU A 33 -6.13 -11.55 5.60
C LEU A 33 -6.91 -11.07 4.37
N LEU A 34 -7.35 -9.81 4.38
CA LEU A 34 -7.89 -9.14 3.20
C LEU A 34 -7.06 -7.92 2.86
N LEU A 35 -6.67 -7.81 1.59
CA LEU A 35 -5.83 -6.73 1.12
C LEU A 35 -6.65 -5.80 0.22
N PHE A 36 -6.70 -4.52 0.59
CA PHE A 36 -7.35 -3.47 -0.16
C PHE A 36 -6.32 -2.50 -0.73
N SER A 37 -6.56 -1.96 -1.92
CA SER A 37 -5.77 -0.86 -2.47
C SER A 37 -6.63 0.39 -2.65
N THR A 38 -6.11 1.57 -2.28
CA THR A 38 -6.84 2.85 -2.34
C THR A 38 -7.04 3.43 -3.75
N ALA A 39 -6.25 3.01 -4.74
CA ALA A 39 -6.36 3.53 -6.11
C ALA A 39 -5.61 2.64 -7.11
N THR A 40 -5.91 2.80 -8.40
CA THR A 40 -5.26 2.08 -9.51
C THR A 40 -3.75 2.23 -9.51
N ARG A 41 -3.24 3.41 -9.14
CA ARG A 41 -1.79 3.70 -9.07
C ARG A 41 -1.08 2.91 -7.95
N CYS A 42 -1.83 2.44 -6.95
CA CYS A 42 -1.34 1.64 -5.83
C CYS A 42 -1.30 0.14 -6.16
N ILE A 43 -1.98 -0.30 -7.23
CA ILE A 43 -2.09 -1.72 -7.62
C ILE A 43 -0.71 -2.40 -7.72
N PRO A 44 0.35 -1.82 -8.32
CA PRO A 44 1.63 -2.51 -8.38
C PRO A 44 2.22 -2.82 -6.99
N VAL A 45 2.13 -1.87 -6.05
CA VAL A 45 2.58 -2.08 -4.66
C VAL A 45 1.72 -3.15 -3.98
N ALA A 46 0.40 -3.02 -4.10
CA ALA A 46 -0.56 -3.93 -3.51
C ALA A 46 -0.41 -5.36 -4.04
N ARG A 47 -0.10 -5.53 -5.34
CA ARG A 47 0.11 -6.84 -5.98
C ARG A 47 1.34 -7.57 -5.43
N GLU A 48 2.44 -6.85 -5.18
CA GLU A 48 3.62 -7.49 -4.58
C GLU A 48 3.33 -7.97 -3.15
N VAL A 49 2.57 -7.19 -2.39
CA VAL A 49 2.13 -7.62 -1.05
C VAL A 49 1.18 -8.82 -1.17
N ALA A 50 0.17 -8.76 -2.03
CA ALA A 50 -0.75 -9.86 -2.28
C ALA A 50 -0.02 -11.16 -2.66
N ALA A 51 0.92 -11.10 -3.60
CA ALA A 51 1.74 -12.24 -4.01
C ALA A 51 2.55 -12.81 -2.84
N ALA A 52 3.06 -11.97 -1.96
CA ALA A 52 3.81 -12.42 -0.79
C ALA A 52 2.93 -13.13 0.25
N PHE A 53 1.63 -12.82 0.31
CA PHE A 53 0.66 -13.38 1.26
C PHE A 53 -0.30 -14.41 0.64
N ASP A 54 -0.11 -14.76 -0.64
CA ASP A 54 -1.00 -15.68 -1.39
C ASP A 54 -2.49 -15.29 -1.28
N THR A 55 -2.77 -14.00 -1.53
CA THR A 55 -4.12 -13.43 -1.44
C THR A 55 -4.41 -12.49 -2.61
N ASP A 56 -5.69 -12.20 -2.83
CA ASP A 56 -6.13 -11.25 -3.85
C ASP A 56 -6.15 -9.80 -3.33
N VAL A 57 -6.06 -8.85 -4.26
CA VAL A 57 -6.21 -7.42 -3.99
C VAL A 57 -7.63 -6.97 -4.35
N ILE A 58 -8.34 -6.37 -3.41
CA ILE A 58 -9.60 -5.68 -3.67
C ILE A 58 -9.31 -4.18 -3.87
N SER A 59 -9.46 -3.69 -5.10
CA SER A 59 -9.27 -2.25 -5.36
C SER A 59 -10.49 -1.46 -4.91
N LEU A 60 -10.29 -0.58 -3.94
CA LEU A 60 -11.22 0.49 -3.61
C LEU A 60 -10.98 1.59 -4.64
N GLY A 61 -12.00 1.94 -5.42
CA GLY A 61 -11.91 3.10 -6.31
C GLY A 61 -12.02 4.42 -5.53
N ASP A 62 -12.31 5.51 -6.23
CA ASP A 62 -12.59 6.81 -5.59
C ASP A 62 -13.96 6.86 -4.89
N ASN A 63 -14.77 5.82 -5.09
CA ASN A 63 -16.12 5.68 -4.55
C ASN A 63 -16.12 5.17 -3.09
N GLN A 64 -17.32 5.11 -2.50
CA GLN A 64 -17.56 4.50 -1.19
C GLN A 64 -17.20 3.01 -1.19
N VAL A 65 -16.72 2.51 -0.06
CA VAL A 65 -16.51 1.07 0.17
C VAL A 65 -17.85 0.34 0.02
N ASP A 66 -17.91 -0.63 -0.89
CA ASP A 66 -19.13 -1.40 -1.17
C ASP A 66 -19.55 -2.20 0.08
N ALA A 67 -20.76 -1.93 0.59
CA ALA A 67 -21.32 -2.63 1.75
C ALA A 67 -21.44 -4.15 1.55
N ARG A 68 -21.47 -4.63 0.29
CA ARG A 68 -21.45 -6.06 -0.05
C ARG A 68 -20.15 -6.75 0.36
N LEU A 69 -19.10 -6.01 0.66
CA LEU A 69 -17.86 -6.54 1.19
C LEU A 69 -17.97 -6.97 2.66
N ARG A 70 -19.06 -6.58 3.38
CA ARG A 70 -19.25 -6.91 4.81
C ARG A 70 -19.02 -8.39 5.14
N PRO A 71 -19.62 -9.38 4.44
CA PRO A 71 -19.41 -10.80 4.79
C PRO A 71 -17.96 -11.25 4.62
N SER A 72 -17.21 -10.62 3.72
CA SER A 72 -15.79 -10.89 3.51
C SER A 72 -14.94 -10.22 4.59
N VAL A 73 -15.27 -8.99 4.98
CA VAL A 73 -14.46 -8.15 5.88
C VAL A 73 -14.68 -8.47 7.37
N GLN A 74 -15.89 -8.87 7.74
CA GLN A 74 -16.26 -9.08 9.14
C GLN A 74 -15.31 -10.08 9.82
N GLU A 75 -14.84 -9.73 11.02
CA GLU A 75 -13.91 -10.52 11.85
C GLU A 75 -12.55 -10.82 11.19
N ARG A 76 -12.26 -10.27 10.02
CA ARG A 76 -10.98 -10.42 9.33
C ARG A 76 -10.04 -9.27 9.60
N THR A 77 -8.75 -9.53 9.42
CA THR A 77 -7.77 -8.46 9.41
C THR A 77 -7.66 -7.88 8.02
N VAL A 78 -7.88 -6.58 7.94
CA VAL A 78 -7.78 -5.78 6.72
C VAL A 78 -6.43 -5.09 6.68
N ILE A 79 -5.71 -5.25 5.58
CA ILE A 79 -4.56 -4.39 5.24
C ILE A 79 -4.99 -3.48 4.09
N LEU A 80 -5.05 -2.18 4.38
CA LEU A 80 -5.25 -1.13 3.37
C LEU A 80 -3.88 -0.65 2.87
N ILE A 81 -3.59 -0.87 1.59
CA ILE A 81 -2.36 -0.41 0.93
C ILE A 81 -2.58 0.95 0.27
N ASP A 82 -1.75 1.93 0.61
CA ASP A 82 -1.68 3.24 -0.05
C ASP A 82 -0.27 3.52 -0.57
N ASP A 83 -0.16 4.32 -1.64
CA ASP A 83 1.13 4.73 -2.20
C ASP A 83 1.74 5.95 -1.51
N GLY A 84 1.10 6.46 -0.45
CA GLY A 84 1.50 7.65 0.31
C GLY A 84 1.07 8.96 -0.33
N LYS A 85 0.26 8.92 -1.39
CA LYS A 85 -0.19 10.12 -2.14
C LYS A 85 -1.64 10.49 -1.88
N SER A 86 -2.43 9.62 -1.25
CA SER A 86 -3.81 9.92 -0.93
C SER A 86 -3.90 10.99 0.15
N SER A 87 -4.93 11.84 0.10
CA SER A 87 -5.16 12.84 1.15
C SER A 87 -5.54 12.17 2.47
N GLU A 88 -5.24 12.81 3.60
CA GLU A 88 -5.64 12.31 4.92
C GLU A 88 -7.16 12.19 5.03
N THR A 89 -7.92 13.12 4.44
CA THR A 89 -9.39 13.09 4.41
C THR A 89 -9.95 11.89 3.66
N TYR A 90 -9.34 11.52 2.53
CA TYR A 90 -9.74 10.34 1.77
C TYR A 90 -9.44 9.06 2.55
N LEU A 91 -8.24 8.95 3.11
CA LEU A 91 -7.85 7.78 3.91
C LEU A 91 -8.73 7.63 5.16
N LEU A 92 -9.05 8.73 5.85
CA LEU A 92 -9.97 8.73 6.99
C LEU A 92 -11.36 8.22 6.61
N ARG A 93 -11.90 8.67 5.46
CA ARG A 93 -13.20 8.20 4.95
C ARG A 93 -13.17 6.69 4.71
N ILE A 94 -12.21 6.22 3.93
CA ILE A 94 -12.09 4.79 3.58
C ILE A 94 -11.91 3.92 4.81
N VAL A 95 -11.05 4.32 5.75
CA VAL A 95 -10.84 3.58 7.00
C VAL A 95 -12.11 3.52 7.83
N THR A 96 -12.82 4.65 7.98
CA THR A 96 -14.08 4.71 8.73
C THR A 96 -15.14 3.79 8.10
N GLU A 97 -15.22 3.78 6.77
CA GLU A 97 -16.13 2.89 6.05
C GLU A 97 -15.75 1.41 6.24
N LEU A 98 -14.46 1.06 6.16
CA LEU A 98 -13.98 -0.30 6.44
C LEU A 98 -14.27 -0.73 7.89
N GLN A 99 -14.06 0.15 8.88
CA GLN A 99 -14.37 -0.12 10.28
C GLN A 99 -15.86 -0.40 10.50
N SER A 100 -16.74 0.26 9.74
CA SER A 100 -18.19 0.01 9.81
C SER A 100 -18.59 -1.41 9.38
N LEU A 101 -17.70 -2.13 8.71
CA LEU A 101 -17.88 -3.53 8.32
C LEU A 101 -17.45 -4.52 9.43
N HIS A 102 -17.02 -4.03 10.60
CA HIS A 102 -16.57 -4.80 11.76
C HIS A 102 -15.43 -5.79 11.48
N PRO A 103 -14.30 -5.35 10.91
CA PRO A 103 -13.09 -6.17 10.83
C PRO A 103 -12.54 -6.47 12.24
N ALA A 104 -11.76 -7.54 12.37
CA ALA A 104 -11.01 -7.80 13.60
C ALA A 104 -9.90 -6.76 13.81
N ARG A 105 -9.27 -6.31 12.71
CA ARG A 105 -8.24 -5.26 12.70
C ARG A 105 -8.21 -4.54 11.36
N VAL A 106 -7.80 -3.29 11.36
CA VAL A 106 -7.48 -2.47 10.19
C VAL A 106 -6.05 -1.96 10.32
N LEU A 107 -5.19 -2.40 9.40
CA LEU A 107 -3.81 -1.94 9.27
C LEU A 107 -3.71 -1.07 8.02
N LEU A 108 -3.16 0.13 8.15
CA LEU A 108 -2.81 0.95 7.00
C LEU A 108 -1.33 0.74 6.68
N ALA A 109 -1.01 0.32 5.46
CA ALA A 109 0.34 0.02 5.06
C ALA A 109 0.73 0.84 3.83
N MET A 110 1.89 1.50 3.89
CA MET A 110 2.38 2.30 2.78
C MET A 110 3.91 2.31 2.71
N PRO A 111 4.52 2.49 1.53
CA PRO A 111 5.97 2.36 1.42
C PRO A 111 6.80 3.40 2.20
N SER A 112 6.28 4.61 2.38
CA SER A 112 7.02 5.71 3.03
C SER A 112 6.13 6.55 3.94
N ALA A 113 6.68 6.96 5.09
CA ALA A 113 6.06 7.96 5.94
C ALA A 113 6.37 9.36 5.41
N ASN A 114 5.37 10.18 5.12
CA ASN A 114 5.57 11.62 5.08
C ASN A 114 5.22 12.18 6.47
N GLY A 115 6.25 12.60 7.20
CA GLY A 115 6.32 12.71 8.67
C GLY A 115 5.37 13.68 9.39
N GLN A 116 4.25 14.08 8.80
CA GLN A 116 3.15 14.81 9.45
C GLN A 116 1.75 14.41 8.94
N ARG A 117 1.62 13.60 7.87
CA ARG A 117 0.37 13.46 7.10
C ARG A 117 -0.70 12.51 7.70
N HIS A 118 -0.41 11.79 8.77
CA HIS A 118 -1.25 10.65 9.20
C HIS A 118 -1.56 10.59 10.70
N ARG A 119 -1.39 11.70 11.43
CA ARG A 119 -1.62 11.70 12.89
C ARG A 119 -3.08 11.37 13.23
N LEU A 120 -4.03 11.79 12.39
CA LEU A 120 -5.44 11.47 12.61
C LEU A 120 -5.75 10.00 12.34
N LEU A 121 -5.02 9.37 11.41
CA LEU A 121 -5.24 7.97 11.03
C LEU A 121 -4.93 7.01 12.18
N TYR A 122 -3.92 7.29 13.02
CA TYR A 122 -3.64 6.49 14.22
C TYR A 122 -4.80 6.41 15.22
N ARG A 123 -5.83 7.25 15.11
CA ARG A 123 -7.04 7.18 15.95
C ARG A 123 -8.08 6.19 15.44
N VAL A 124 -7.98 5.79 14.17
CA VAL A 124 -8.99 5.01 13.45
C VAL A 124 -8.42 3.74 12.80
N VAL A 125 -7.12 3.47 12.93
CA VAL A 125 -6.53 2.19 12.54
C VAL A 125 -5.84 1.58 13.73
N ASP A 126 -5.67 0.26 13.72
CA ASP A 126 -4.93 -0.45 14.75
C ASP A 126 -3.42 -0.20 14.65
N ASP A 127 -2.90 -0.06 13.43
CA ASP A 127 -1.51 0.31 13.20
C ASP A 127 -1.29 0.95 11.82
N ILE A 128 -0.21 1.73 11.69
CA ILE A 128 0.30 2.23 10.41
C ILE A 128 1.69 1.68 10.16
N ILE A 129 1.82 0.93 9.07
CA ILE A 129 3.02 0.19 8.73
C ILE A 129 3.71 0.86 7.55
N TYR A 130 4.93 1.32 7.80
CA TYR A 130 5.78 1.88 6.76
C TYR A 130 6.84 0.88 6.33
N ALA A 131 7.03 0.67 5.03
CA ALA A 131 8.14 -0.15 4.53
C ALA A 131 9.48 0.45 4.94
N THR A 132 9.57 1.77 4.86
CA THR A 132 10.75 2.54 5.28
C THR A 132 10.35 3.62 6.28
N THR A 133 10.99 3.63 7.43
CA THR A 133 10.89 4.75 8.38
C THR A 133 11.95 5.78 8.00
N GLN A 134 11.55 6.87 7.35
CA GLN A 134 12.44 8.03 7.27
C GLN A 134 12.57 8.64 8.67
N SER A 135 13.71 8.42 9.32
CA SER A 135 14.16 9.35 10.35
C SER A 135 14.62 10.63 9.65
N ARG A 136 13.84 11.71 9.81
CA ARG A 136 14.08 13.10 9.36
C ARG A 136 13.62 13.45 7.93
N LEU A 137 12.57 14.29 7.92
CA LEU A 137 12.41 15.55 7.18
C LEU A 137 12.90 15.62 5.71
N TYR A 138 11.97 15.98 4.82
CA TYR A 138 12.12 16.39 3.41
C TYR A 138 12.28 15.30 2.34
N ALA A 139 11.22 15.14 1.53
CA ALA A 139 11.29 15.20 0.06
C ALA A 139 9.87 15.17 -0.52
N ASP A 140 9.22 16.33 -0.62
CA ASP A 140 7.94 16.47 -1.31
C ASP A 140 8.09 16.57 -2.85
N GLU A 141 9.31 16.50 -3.44
CA GLU A 141 9.49 16.79 -4.88
C GLU A 141 10.45 15.89 -5.67
N VAL A 142 10.77 14.67 -5.22
CA VAL A 142 11.49 13.70 -6.09
C VAL A 142 10.67 12.43 -6.22
N TRP A 143 9.66 12.49 -7.09
CA TRP A 143 8.87 11.34 -7.50
C TRP A 143 8.87 11.20 -9.02
N TYR A 144 9.40 10.07 -9.48
CA TYR A 144 9.44 9.56 -10.86
C TYR A 144 10.17 10.45 -11.86
N GLY A 145 11.41 10.09 -12.15
CA GLY A 145 12.02 10.38 -13.44
C GLY A 145 11.25 9.66 -14.54
N VAL A 146 10.20 10.33 -15.03
CA VAL A 146 9.84 10.47 -16.43
C VAL A 146 9.05 11.77 -16.49
N SER A 147 9.75 12.87 -16.78
CA SER A 147 9.06 14.01 -17.38
C SER A 147 8.42 13.49 -18.66
N SER A 148 7.14 13.80 -18.84
CA SER A 148 6.54 13.81 -20.17
C SER A 148 7.39 14.74 -21.04
N ASP A 149 8.34 14.19 -21.79
CA ASP A 149 8.82 14.67 -23.08
C ASP A 149 9.83 13.65 -23.64
N HIS A 150 9.61 13.27 -24.91
CA HIS A 150 10.36 12.32 -25.74
C HIS A 150 10.09 10.82 -25.53
N ILE A 151 9.05 10.35 -26.22
CA ILE A 151 9.19 9.11 -27.01
C ILE A 151 10.24 9.42 -28.07
N ASP A 152 11.44 8.87 -27.93
CA ASP A 152 12.37 8.74 -29.05
C ASP A 152 12.85 7.29 -29.10
N LEU A 153 12.05 6.45 -29.78
CA LEU A 153 12.52 5.16 -30.27
C LEU A 153 13.31 5.41 -31.55
N ALA A 154 14.53 5.92 -31.41
CA ALA A 154 15.50 5.98 -32.48
C ALA A 154 16.76 5.19 -32.09
N SER A 155 17.03 4.18 -32.90
CA SER A 155 18.37 3.68 -33.23
C SER A 155 19.06 2.77 -32.22
N GLN A 156 18.72 1.48 -32.25
CA GLN A 156 19.74 0.45 -32.02
C GLN A 156 20.56 0.28 -33.31
N SER A 157 21.68 0.99 -33.38
CA SER A 157 22.81 0.57 -34.21
C SER A 157 23.50 -0.59 -33.49
N VAL A 158 23.50 -1.77 -34.10
CA VAL A 158 24.33 -2.90 -33.67
C VAL A 158 25.73 -2.71 -34.27
N PRO A 159 26.82 -2.71 -33.48
CA PRO A 159 28.17 -2.69 -34.01
C PRO A 159 28.61 -4.10 -34.45
N SER A 160 29.05 -4.15 -35.71
CA SER A 160 30.16 -4.90 -36.33
C SER A 160 30.51 -6.33 -35.89
N GLY A 161 30.57 -7.23 -36.87
CA GLY A 161 31.25 -8.52 -36.74
C GLY A 161 31.55 -9.21 -38.08
N GLN A 162 32.67 -8.81 -38.68
CA GLN A 162 33.51 -9.45 -39.72
C GLN A 162 32.95 -9.66 -41.13
#